data_AF-A0A8H4P4R1-F1
#
_entry.id   AF-A0A8H4P4R1-F1
#
_cell.length_a   1.000
_cell.length_b   1.000
_cell.length_c   1.000
_cell.angle_alpha   90.00
_cell.angle_beta   90.00
_cell.angle_gamma   90.00
#
_symmetry.space_group_name_H-M   'P 1'
#
loop_
_entity.id
_entity.type
_entity.pdbx_description
1 polymer ?
#
loop_
_entity_poly.entity_id
_entity_poly.type
_entity_poly.pdbx_seq_one_letter_code
_entity_poly.pdbx_strand_id
1 'polypeptide(L)'
;MDGFSSLPPEIRLEILLFLKTRSNILPLLRASPTMLAQYCESKKHIRRAFLRAELDGSVLQDALGVVLFPLYDTPRVNFNAVKRHVERSSLAQFRDPFRHNDHDTVECLDRLYDRLSTYIEDYVTKASSEYPPRAYMGLPDLSSQRGVLEFRNNAIGINVIKMDDLSDAE
;
A
#
# COMPACT_ATOMS: atom_id res chain seq x y z
N MET A 1 16.58 26.04 -11.51
CA MET A 1 15.48 25.87 -12.49
C MET A 1 15.05 24.42 -12.43
N ASP A 2 13.76 24.14 -12.33
CA ASP A 2 13.23 22.78 -12.28
C ASP A 2 13.23 22.17 -13.68
N GLY A 3 14.00 21.10 -13.90
CA GLY A 3 14.17 20.47 -15.21
C GLY A 3 12.89 19.87 -15.79
N PHE A 4 11.88 19.60 -14.95
CA PHE A 4 10.60 19.04 -15.37
C PHE A 4 9.60 20.11 -15.82
N SER A 5 9.89 21.40 -15.60
CA SER A 5 8.98 22.51 -15.96
C SER A 5 8.77 22.68 -17.46
N SER A 6 9.71 22.21 -18.29
CA SER A 6 9.60 22.21 -19.75
C SER A 6 8.79 21.03 -20.29
N LEU A 7 8.49 20.03 -19.46
CA LEU A 7 7.80 18.81 -19.89
C LEU A 7 6.28 18.98 -19.84
N PRO A 8 5.55 18.48 -20.85
CA PRO A 8 4.09 18.41 -20.81
C PRO A 8 3.58 17.63 -19.58
N PRO A 9 2.39 17.98 -19.03
CA PRO A 9 1.79 17.25 -17.90
C PRO A 9 1.69 15.74 -18.12
N GLU A 10 1.43 15.30 -19.36
CA GLU A 10 1.28 13.90 -19.74
C GLU A 10 2.58 13.13 -19.54
N ILE A 11 3.71 13.70 -19.98
CA ILE A 11 5.04 13.10 -19.82
C ILE A 11 5.45 13.08 -18.34
N ARG A 12 5.12 14.14 -17.60
CA ARG A 12 5.36 14.18 -16.15
C ARG A 12 4.57 13.08 -15.44
N LEU A 13 3.32 12.84 -15.83
CA LEU A 13 2.51 11.76 -15.28
C LEU A 13 3.10 10.38 -15.64
N GLU A 14 3.52 10.18 -16.88
CA GLU A 14 4.12 8.92 -17.33
C GLU A 14 5.40 8.59 -16.55
N ILE A 15 6.25 9.59 -16.29
CA ILE A 15 7.45 9.42 -15.44
C ILE A 15 7.05 8.99 -14.02
N LEU A 16 6.03 9.60 -13.42
CA LEU A 16 5.55 9.22 -12.08
C LEU A 16 5.00 7.79 -12.06
N LEU A 17 4.30 7.37 -13.10
CA LEU A 17 3.78 6.01 -13.23
C LEU A 17 4.92 4.98 -13.45
N PHE A 18 5.98 5.36 -14.15
CA PHE A 18 7.13 4.51 -14.42
C PHE A 18 7.93 4.17 -13.14
N LEU A 19 7.92 5.04 -12.13
CA LEU A 19 8.61 4.79 -10.86
C LEU A 19 7.97 3.69 -10.01
N LYS A 20 6.75 3.24 -10.35
CA LYS A 20 5.99 2.10 -9.82
C LYS A 20 5.64 2.10 -8.32
N THR A 21 6.49 2.63 -7.45
CA THR A 21 6.33 2.55 -6.00
C THR A 21 6.36 3.93 -5.34
N ARG A 22 5.78 4.02 -4.14
CA ARG A 22 5.74 5.27 -3.37
C ARG A 22 7.14 5.69 -2.90
N SER A 23 7.99 4.72 -2.54
CA SER A 23 9.35 4.99 -2.06
C SER A 23 10.22 5.56 -3.18
N ASN A 24 10.07 5.06 -4.41
CA ASN A 24 10.81 5.55 -5.58
C ASN A 24 10.38 6.96 -6.02
N ILE A 25 9.10 7.30 -5.85
CA ILE A 25 8.58 8.63 -6.19
C ILE A 25 9.05 9.71 -5.21
N LEU A 26 9.17 9.37 -3.93
CA LEU A 26 9.40 10.34 -2.86
C LEU A 26 10.68 11.21 -3.06
N PRO A 27 11.84 10.67 -3.44
CA PRO A 27 13.02 11.46 -3.79
C PRO A 27 12.74 12.47 -4.91
N LEU A 28 12.02 12.05 -5.95
CA LEU A 28 11.68 12.92 -7.08
C LEU A 28 10.77 14.08 -6.66
N LEU A 29 9.76 13.80 -5.84
CA LEU A 29 8.86 14.84 -5.33
C LEU A 29 9.59 15.85 -4.44
N ARG A 30 10.61 15.40 -3.70
CA ARG A 30 11.45 16.29 -2.87
C ARG A 30 12.39 17.14 -3.71
N ALA A 31 12.87 16.61 -4.84
CA ALA A 31 13.82 17.29 -5.71
C ALA A 31 13.16 18.26 -6.72
N SER A 32 11.90 18.00 -7.11
CA SER A 32 11.20 18.78 -8.15
C SER A 32 9.82 19.27 -7.68
N PRO A 33 9.65 20.60 -7.47
CA PRO A 33 8.35 21.21 -7.18
C PRO A 33 7.30 20.96 -8.27
N THR A 34 7.71 20.89 -9.53
CA THR A 34 6.80 20.64 -10.68
C THR A 34 6.27 19.21 -10.65
N MET A 35 7.12 18.24 -10.31
CA MET A 35 6.69 16.85 -10.14
C MET A 35 5.81 16.68 -8.90
N LEU A 36 6.08 17.40 -7.82
CA LEU A 36 5.20 17.46 -6.65
C LEU A 36 3.81 18.01 -7.02
N ALA A 37 3.75 19.10 -7.78
CA ALA A 37 2.48 19.67 -8.26
C ALA A 37 1.72 18.67 -9.14
N GLN A 38 2.39 18.04 -10.11
CA GLN A 38 1.79 17.02 -10.97
C GLN A 38 1.26 15.82 -10.16
N TYR A 39 2.04 15.37 -9.17
CA TYR A 39 1.65 14.27 -8.30
C TYR A 39 0.40 14.62 -7.49
N CYS A 40 0.32 15.84 -6.94
CA CYS A 40 -0.87 16.29 -6.21
C CYS A 40 -2.11 16.34 -7.10
N GLU A 41 -1.98 16.80 -8.34
CA GLU A 41 -3.06 16.86 -9.32
C GLU A 41 -3.55 15.46 -9.73
N SER A 42 -2.62 14.54 -9.99
CA SER A 42 -2.92 13.19 -10.50
C SER A 42 -2.93 12.10 -9.43
N LYS A 43 -2.92 12.47 -8.14
CA LYS A 43 -2.69 11.55 -7.00
C LYS A 43 -3.60 10.32 -7.01
N LYS A 44 -4.90 10.53 -7.28
CA LYS A 44 -5.90 9.45 -7.31
C LYS A 44 -5.62 8.46 -8.44
N HIS A 45 -5.24 8.96 -9.61
CA HIS A 45 -4.93 8.15 -10.78
C HIS A 45 -3.66 7.33 -10.55
N ILE A 46 -2.59 7.98 -10.06
CA ILE A 46 -1.31 7.34 -9.74
C ILE A 46 -1.50 6.22 -8.71
N ARG A 47 -2.21 6.49 -7.60
CA ARG A 47 -2.51 5.47 -6.57
C ARG A 47 -3.27 4.28 -7.14
N ARG A 48 -4.28 4.55 -7.98
CA ARG A 48 -5.07 3.51 -8.63
C ARG A 48 -4.21 2.64 -9.54
N ALA A 49 -3.31 3.25 -10.30
CA ALA A 49 -2.40 2.52 -11.18
C ALA A 49 -1.47 1.59 -10.39
N PHE A 50 -0.90 2.07 -9.28
CA PHE A 50 -0.04 1.24 -8.43
C PHE A 50 -0.78 0.09 -7.79
N LEU A 51 -1.93 0.34 -7.16
CA LEU A 51 -2.72 -0.73 -6.57
C LEU A 51 -3.13 -1.79 -7.59
N ARG A 52 -3.44 -1.38 -8.82
CA ARG A 52 -3.79 -2.32 -9.88
C ARG A 52 -2.59 -3.13 -10.37
N ALA A 53 -1.38 -2.57 -10.32
CA ALA A 53 -0.16 -3.28 -10.68
C ALA A 53 0.22 -4.32 -9.61
N GLU A 54 0.06 -3.97 -8.34
CA GLU A 54 0.40 -4.83 -7.20
C GLU A 54 -0.66 -5.90 -6.88
N LEU A 55 -1.94 -5.56 -7.04
CA LEU A 55 -3.06 -6.48 -6.78
C LEU A 55 -3.46 -7.17 -8.09
N ASP A 56 -2.83 -8.31 -8.37
CA ASP A 56 -3.21 -9.17 -9.50
C ASP A 56 -4.63 -9.74 -9.35
N GLY A 57 -5.14 -10.42 -10.39
CA GLY A 57 -6.52 -10.88 -10.42
C GLY A 57 -6.95 -11.75 -9.23
N SER A 58 -6.08 -12.62 -8.73
CA SER A 58 -6.35 -13.45 -7.55
C SER A 58 -6.22 -12.66 -6.26
N VAL A 59 -5.11 -11.94 -6.09
CA VAL A 59 -4.81 -11.17 -4.88
C VAL A 59 -5.84 -10.06 -4.68
N LEU A 60 -6.30 -9.44 -5.76
CA LEU A 60 -7.37 -8.45 -5.73
C LEU A 60 -8.68 -9.04 -5.20
N GLN A 61 -9.04 -10.27 -5.58
CA GLN A 61 -10.28 -10.90 -5.12
C GLN A 61 -10.21 -11.23 -3.62
N ASP A 62 -9.07 -11.70 -3.15
CA ASP A 62 -8.83 -11.94 -1.72
C ASP A 62 -8.87 -10.63 -0.93
N ALA A 63 -8.20 -9.58 -1.43
CA ALA A 63 -8.21 -8.26 -0.83
C ALA A 63 -9.63 -7.66 -0.77
N LEU A 64 -10.43 -7.84 -1.83
CA LEU A 64 -11.85 -7.45 -1.85
C LEU A 64 -12.68 -8.25 -0.84
N GLY A 65 -12.38 -9.54 -0.65
CA GLY A 65 -12.98 -10.37 0.39
C GLY A 65 -12.74 -9.80 1.80
N VAL A 66 -11.57 -9.21 2.05
CA VAL A 66 -11.27 -8.55 3.32
C VAL A 66 -11.92 -7.18 3.43
N VAL A 67 -11.76 -6.33 2.42
CA VAL A 67 -12.24 -4.94 2.43
C VAL A 67 -13.77 -4.85 2.47
N LEU A 68 -14.45 -5.70 1.72
CA LEU A 68 -15.92 -5.71 1.63
C LEU A 68 -16.57 -6.59 2.70
N PHE A 69 -15.79 -7.13 3.65
CA PHE A 69 -16.33 -7.96 4.70
C PHE A 69 -17.40 -7.20 5.48
N PRO A 70 -18.58 -7.79 5.73
CA PRO A 70 -19.67 -7.09 6.40
C PRO A 70 -19.28 -6.74 7.84
N LEU A 71 -18.99 -5.46 8.09
CA LEU A 71 -18.75 -4.90 9.42
C LEU A 71 -20.07 -4.75 10.19
N TYR A 72 -20.00 -4.86 11.52
CA TYR A 72 -21.17 -4.80 12.39
C TYR A 72 -21.34 -3.39 12.99
N ASP A 73 -22.36 -2.64 12.54
CA ASP A 73 -22.82 -1.44 13.26
C ASP A 73 -23.90 -1.76 14.30
N THR A 74 -24.29 -3.03 14.46
CA THR A 74 -25.33 -3.46 15.41
C THR A 74 -24.92 -4.72 16.16
N PRO A 75 -25.43 -4.95 17.39
CA PRO A 75 -24.99 -6.05 18.25
C PRO A 75 -25.38 -7.46 17.76
N ARG A 76 -26.09 -7.58 16.62
CA ARG A 76 -26.50 -8.88 16.07
C ARG A 76 -25.78 -9.16 14.76
N VAL A 77 -24.94 -10.18 14.79
CA VAL A 77 -24.27 -10.73 13.62
C VAL A 77 -25.31 -11.23 12.62
N ASN A 78 -25.36 -10.63 11.43
CA ASN A 78 -26.16 -11.15 10.33
C ASN A 78 -25.42 -12.33 9.68
N PHE A 79 -25.57 -13.51 10.26
CA PHE A 79 -24.92 -14.74 9.78
C PHE A 79 -25.18 -15.03 8.30
N ASN A 80 -26.37 -14.67 7.79
CA ASN A 80 -26.69 -14.87 6.37
C ASN A 80 -25.87 -13.95 5.46
N ALA A 81 -25.61 -12.71 5.89
CA ALA A 81 -24.74 -11.79 5.16
C ALA A 81 -23.29 -12.29 5.15
N VAL A 82 -22.78 -12.75 6.30
CA VAL A 82 -21.43 -13.33 6.42
C VAL A 82 -21.30 -14.59 5.55
N LYS A 83 -22.26 -15.51 5.62
CA LYS A 83 -22.25 -16.74 4.82
C LYS A 83 -22.21 -16.42 3.32
N ARG A 84 -23.08 -15.52 2.85
CA ARG A 84 -23.11 -15.10 1.44
C ARG A 84 -21.80 -14.41 1.02
N HIS A 85 -21.19 -13.64 1.91
CA HIS A 85 -19.91 -13.00 1.67
C HIS A 85 -18.78 -14.02 1.50
N VAL A 86 -18.69 -15.01 2.38
CA VAL A 86 -17.70 -16.09 2.31
C VAL A 86 -17.87 -16.91 1.03
N GLU A 87 -19.10 -17.27 0.68
CA GLU A 87 -19.40 -17.96 -0.59
C GLU A 87 -19.01 -17.13 -1.81
N ARG A 88 -19.26 -15.82 -1.78
CA ARG A 88 -18.86 -14.92 -2.88
C ARG A 88 -17.34 -14.79 -2.98
N SER A 89 -16.65 -14.75 -1.84
CA SER A 89 -15.20 -14.67 -1.77
C SER A 89 -14.54 -15.94 -2.30
N SER A 90 -15.05 -17.12 -1.94
CA SER A 90 -14.48 -18.39 -2.43
C SER A 90 -14.66 -18.60 -3.93
N LEU A 91 -15.65 -17.93 -4.54
CA LEU A 91 -15.90 -17.96 -5.98
C LEU A 91 -15.20 -16.84 -6.77
N ALA A 92 -14.44 -15.95 -6.11
CA ALA A 92 -13.78 -14.80 -6.74
C ALA A 92 -14.75 -13.92 -7.59
N GLN A 93 -15.94 -13.65 -7.04
CA GLN A 93 -17.03 -12.94 -7.75
C GLN A 93 -17.20 -11.48 -7.34
N PHE A 94 -16.15 -10.83 -6.84
CA PHE A 94 -16.18 -9.38 -6.61
C PHE A 94 -15.96 -8.62 -7.92
N ARG A 95 -16.64 -7.48 -8.05
CA ARG A 95 -16.48 -6.62 -9.23
C ARG A 95 -15.16 -5.87 -9.12
N ASP A 96 -14.48 -5.69 -10.25
CA ASP A 96 -13.26 -4.89 -10.35
C ASP A 96 -13.56 -3.41 -10.00
N PRO A 97 -13.10 -2.90 -8.84
CA PRO A 97 -13.40 -1.54 -8.39
C PRO A 97 -12.70 -0.48 -9.26
N PHE A 98 -11.62 -0.85 -9.96
CA PHE A 98 -10.86 0.07 -10.81
C PHE A 98 -11.61 0.41 -12.10
N ARG A 99 -12.43 -0.51 -12.61
CA ARG A 99 -13.27 -0.29 -13.81
C ARG A 99 -14.52 0.55 -13.52
N HIS A 100 -15.02 0.50 -12.29
CA HIS A 100 -16.33 1.08 -11.92
C HIS A 100 -16.19 2.42 -11.19
N ASN A 101 -14.95 2.93 -11.10
CA ASN A 101 -14.62 4.16 -10.38
C ASN A 101 -15.13 4.19 -8.93
N ASP A 102 -15.13 3.02 -8.27
CA ASP A 102 -15.50 2.87 -6.87
C ASP A 102 -14.38 3.41 -5.98
N HIS A 103 -14.48 4.69 -5.63
CA HIS A 103 -13.44 5.40 -4.90
C HIS A 103 -13.26 4.88 -3.47
N ASP A 104 -14.36 4.52 -2.80
CA ASP A 104 -14.34 4.11 -1.39
C ASP A 104 -13.66 2.74 -1.25
N THR A 105 -14.01 1.79 -2.12
CA THR A 105 -13.36 0.47 -2.12
C THR A 105 -11.87 0.60 -2.46
N VAL A 106 -11.50 1.44 -3.43
CA VAL A 106 -10.08 1.67 -3.78
C VAL A 106 -9.31 2.30 -2.62
N GLU A 107 -9.90 3.22 -1.87
CA GLU A 107 -9.26 3.80 -0.68
C GLU A 107 -9.06 2.76 0.42
N CYS A 108 -10.05 1.89 0.66
CA CYS A 108 -9.90 0.80 1.62
C CYS A 108 -8.82 -0.21 1.19
N LEU A 109 -8.72 -0.51 -0.12
CA LEU A 109 -7.64 -1.33 -0.66
C LEU A 109 -6.26 -0.67 -0.47
N ASP A 110 -6.17 0.64 -0.69
CA ASP A 110 -4.94 1.42 -0.45
C ASP A 110 -4.45 1.30 1.00
N ARG A 111 -5.39 1.45 1.95
CA ARG A 111 -5.09 1.32 3.39
C ARG A 111 -4.73 -0.12 3.77
N LEU A 112 -5.39 -1.12 3.17
CA LEU A 112 -5.08 -2.52 3.40
C LEU A 112 -3.68 -2.84 2.90
N TYR A 113 -3.34 -2.41 1.68
CA TYR A 113 -2.02 -2.58 1.08
C TYR A 113 -0.95 -1.96 1.96
N ASP A 114 -1.08 -0.68 2.34
CA ASP A 114 -0.10 0.01 3.19
C ASP A 114 0.17 -0.73 4.52
N ARG A 115 -0.89 -1.28 5.15
CA ARG A 115 -0.77 -2.08 6.37
C ARG A 115 -0.06 -3.41 6.13
N LEU A 116 -0.43 -4.12 5.07
CA LEU A 116 0.19 -5.40 4.72
C LEU A 116 1.67 -5.21 4.39
N SER A 117 2.02 -4.21 3.58
CA SER A 117 3.42 -3.88 3.28
C SER A 117 4.20 -3.62 4.57
N THR A 118 3.66 -2.81 5.49
CA THR A 118 4.32 -2.53 6.77
C THR A 118 4.57 -3.80 7.60
N TYR A 119 3.60 -4.73 7.64
CA TYR A 119 3.77 -6.00 8.36
C TYR A 119 4.76 -6.94 7.68
N ILE A 120 4.79 -6.99 6.36
CA ILE A 120 5.75 -7.80 5.61
C ILE A 120 7.17 -7.25 5.82
N GLU A 121 7.36 -5.94 5.69
CA GLU A 121 8.64 -5.26 5.96
C GLU A 121 9.13 -5.56 7.39
N ASP A 122 8.26 -5.44 8.39
CA ASP A 122 8.56 -5.76 9.79
C ASP A 122 8.97 -7.22 9.98
N TYR A 123 8.19 -8.14 9.42
CA TYR A 123 8.47 -9.57 9.53
C TYR A 123 9.81 -9.93 8.90
N VAL A 124 10.07 -9.48 7.66
CA VAL A 124 11.32 -9.77 6.95
C VAL A 124 12.50 -9.18 7.72
N THR A 125 12.40 -7.92 8.17
CA THR A 125 13.44 -7.26 8.97
C THR A 125 13.78 -8.04 10.25
N LYS A 126 12.76 -8.56 10.95
CA LYS A 126 12.96 -9.33 12.18
C LYS A 126 13.55 -10.71 11.90
N ALA A 127 13.06 -11.38 10.87
CA ALA A 127 13.49 -12.72 10.47
C ALA A 127 14.95 -12.73 9.99
N SER A 128 15.40 -11.66 9.32
CA SER A 128 16.77 -11.51 8.83
C SER A 128 17.72 -10.82 9.81
N SER A 129 17.27 -10.49 11.03
CA SER A 129 18.09 -9.78 12.01
C SER A 129 19.22 -10.67 12.55
N GLU A 130 20.42 -10.10 12.70
CA GLU A 130 21.54 -10.78 13.37
C GLU A 130 21.21 -11.19 14.82
N TYR A 131 20.29 -10.46 15.46
CA TYR A 131 19.84 -10.77 16.83
C TYR A 131 18.31 -10.67 16.94
N PRO A 132 17.58 -11.73 16.49
CA PRO A 132 16.12 -11.74 16.43
C PRO A 132 15.42 -11.40 17.75
N PRO A 133 15.87 -11.86 18.93
CA PRO A 133 15.19 -11.52 20.19
C PRO A 133 15.02 -10.01 20.42
N ARG A 134 16.00 -9.20 20.00
CA ARG A 134 15.89 -7.73 20.08
C ARG A 134 14.98 -7.15 19.01
N ALA A 135 15.04 -7.67 17.79
CA ALA A 135 14.19 -7.20 16.71
C ALA A 135 12.70 -7.43 17.04
N TYR A 136 12.35 -8.60 17.57
CA TYR A 136 10.99 -8.94 17.98
C TYR A 136 10.47 -8.15 19.19
N MET A 137 11.32 -7.45 19.95
CA MET A 137 10.87 -6.51 20.98
C MET A 137 10.29 -5.22 20.37
N GLY A 138 10.66 -4.89 19.13
CA GLY A 138 10.16 -3.71 18.43
C GLY A 138 8.81 -3.95 17.77
N LEU A 139 7.94 -2.95 17.83
CA LEU A 139 6.70 -2.92 17.04
C LEU A 139 6.88 -1.96 15.86
N PRO A 140 6.30 -2.29 14.68
CA PRO A 140 6.28 -1.36 13.58
C PRO A 140 5.34 -0.21 13.89
N ASP A 141 5.77 1.01 13.57
CA ASP A 141 4.90 2.17 13.66
C ASP A 141 3.89 2.18 12.50
N LEU A 142 2.65 1.81 12.80
CA LEU A 142 1.54 1.78 11.85
C LEU A 142 1.03 3.18 11.47
N SER A 143 1.49 4.22 12.17
CA SER A 143 1.07 5.61 11.97
C SER A 143 2.07 6.43 11.16
N SER A 144 3.35 6.05 11.12
CA SER A 144 4.36 6.74 10.33
C SER A 144 4.86 5.93 9.15
N GLN A 145 5.01 6.62 8.02
CA GLN A 145 5.67 6.08 6.82
C GLN A 145 7.19 5.91 7.01
N ARG A 146 7.73 6.07 8.24
CA ARG A 146 9.17 6.16 8.47
C ARG A 146 9.87 4.81 8.57
N GLY A 147 9.14 3.69 8.65
CA GLY A 147 9.76 2.36 8.72
C GLY A 147 10.72 2.25 9.90
N VAL A 148 10.27 2.62 11.09
CA VAL A 148 11.05 2.53 12.33
C VAL A 148 10.40 1.51 13.25
N LEU A 149 11.23 0.67 13.87
CA LEU A 149 10.81 -0.22 14.95
C LEU A 149 10.96 0.49 16.29
N GLU A 150 9.91 0.50 17.10
CA GLU A 150 9.92 1.15 18.39
C GLU A 150 9.77 0.14 19.53
N PHE A 151 10.54 0.34 20.61
CA PHE A 151 10.32 -0.30 21.90
C PHE A 151 10.18 0.76 22.96
N ARG A 152 9.04 0.76 23.67
CA ARG A 152 8.72 1.77 24.69
C ARG A 152 8.87 3.21 24.17
N ASN A 153 8.32 3.49 22.97
CA ASN A 153 8.39 4.79 22.28
C ASN A 153 9.80 5.28 21.97
N ASN A 154 10.78 4.37 21.89
CA ASN A 154 12.14 4.68 21.46
C ASN A 154 12.50 3.83 20.25
N ALA A 155 13.10 4.47 19.24
CA ALA A 155 13.59 3.79 18.05
C ALA A 155 14.67 2.76 18.42
N ILE A 156 14.46 1.51 18.01
CA ILE A 156 15.48 0.49 18.01
C ILE A 156 16.20 0.67 16.68
N GLY A 157 17.49 1.02 16.69
CA GLY A 157 18.29 1.34 15.50
C GLY A 157 18.53 0.16 14.54
N ILE A 158 17.45 -0.51 14.13
CA ILE A 158 17.36 -1.56 13.13
C ILE A 158 16.79 -0.90 11.89
N ASN A 159 17.51 -0.99 10.77
CA ASN A 159 17.02 -0.52 9.49
C ASN A 159 15.96 -1.49 8.97
N VAL A 160 14.77 -0.98 8.70
CA VAL A 160 13.68 -1.77 8.11
C VAL A 160 13.98 -2.03 6.64
N ILE A 161 13.93 -3.30 6.25
CA ILE A 161 14.02 -3.75 4.86
C ILE A 161 12.71 -3.38 4.16
N LYS A 162 12.79 -2.67 3.03
CA LYS A 162 11.62 -2.21 2.29
C LYS A 162 11.16 -3.24 1.28
N MET A 163 9.86 -3.23 0.98
CA MET A 163 9.30 -4.10 -0.07
C MET A 163 10.01 -3.91 -1.41
N ASP A 164 10.36 -2.66 -1.73
CA ASP A 164 11.06 -2.31 -2.97
C ASP A 164 12.46 -2.96 -3.05
N ASP A 165 13.13 -3.20 -1.91
CA ASP A 165 14.43 -3.87 -1.85
C ASP A 165 14.32 -5.38 -2.13
N LEU A 166 13.11 -5.95 -2.03
CA LEU A 166 12.84 -7.37 -2.24
C LEU A 166 12.51 -7.69 -3.71
N SER A 167 12.01 -6.70 -4.46
CA SER A 167 11.61 -6.90 -5.87
C SER A 167 12.78 -6.83 -6.87
N ASP A 168 13.93 -6.30 -6.46
CA ASP A 168 15.10 -6.11 -7.35
C ASP A 168 16.05 -7.33 -7.37
N ALA A 169 15.64 -8.46 -6.78
CA ALA A 169 16.46 -9.66 -6.62
C ALA A 169 16.36 -10.69 -7.78
N GLU A 170 15.83 -10.31 -8.95
CA GLU A 170 15.74 -11.18 -10.15
C GLU A 170 16.80 -10.89 -11.22
#